data_AF-A0A5R2MZI4-F1
#
_entry.id   AF-A0A5R2MZI4-F1
#
_cell.length_a   1.000
_cell.length_b   1.000
_cell.length_c   1.000
_cell.angle_alpha   90.00
_cell.angle_beta   90.00
_cell.angle_gamma   90.00
#
_symmetry.space_group_name_H-M   'P 1'
#
loop_
_entity.id
_entity.type
_entity.pdbx_description
1 polymer ?
#
loop_
_entity_poly.entity_id
_entity_poly.type
_entity_poly.pdbx_seq_one_letter_code
_entity_poly.pdbx_strand_id
1 'polypeptide(L)'
;TSMIGDPSFKDEARKLLTPQDIDDNLAGIRRNFMPYLKFGSGSSDAVMVNNADWLMEINYVNFLRDVGRHFSVNRMLAFDSVKLRLDREQSLSFLEFNYMILQAYDFVELYK
;
A
#
# COMPACT_ATOMS: atom_id res chain seq x y z
N THR A 1 0.56 3.91 -0.87
CA THR A 1 -0.66 3.24 -0.38
C THR A 1 -1.51 4.03 0.62
N SER A 2 -1.09 5.23 1.08
CA SER A 2 -1.84 6.02 2.09
C SER A 2 -3.26 6.45 1.67
N MET A 3 -3.56 6.43 0.36
CA MET A 3 -4.90 6.68 -0.18
C MET A 3 -5.92 5.57 0.14
N ILE A 4 -5.46 4.38 0.54
CA ILE A 4 -6.28 3.18 0.76
C ILE A 4 -6.27 2.83 2.25
N GLY A 5 -5.11 2.93 2.88
CA GLY A 5 -4.92 2.68 4.30
C GLY A 5 -4.60 1.22 4.62
N ASP A 6 -3.47 1.01 5.30
CA ASP A 6 -3.07 -0.32 5.79
C ASP A 6 -3.93 -0.75 7.00
N PRO A 7 -4.67 -1.87 6.91
CA PRO A 7 -5.44 -2.43 8.03
C PRO A 7 -4.58 -3.22 9.04
N SER A 8 -3.32 -3.48 8.72
CA SER A 8 -2.46 -4.36 9.53
C SER A 8 -2.32 -3.81 10.94
N PHE A 9 -2.73 -4.61 11.92
CA PHE A 9 -2.61 -4.34 13.36
C PHE A 9 -3.32 -3.07 13.87
N LYS A 10 -4.37 -2.60 13.18
CA LYS A 10 -5.20 -1.46 13.62
C LYS A 10 -6.65 -1.87 13.84
N ASP A 11 -7.21 -1.42 14.97
CA ASP A 11 -8.59 -1.71 15.37
C ASP A 11 -9.63 -0.81 14.67
N GLU A 12 -9.23 0.37 14.19
CA GLU A 12 -10.12 1.34 13.53
C GLU A 12 -9.77 1.55 12.06
N ALA A 13 -10.81 1.80 11.25
CA ALA A 13 -10.65 2.21 9.86
C ALA A 13 -9.86 3.54 9.77
N ARG A 14 -8.90 3.60 8.85
CA ARG A 14 -8.08 4.80 8.63
C ARG A 14 -8.94 5.95 8.11
N LYS A 15 -8.67 7.16 8.58
CA LYS A 15 -9.12 8.38 7.89
C LYS A 15 -8.46 8.47 6.53
N LEU A 16 -9.27 8.70 5.49
CA LEU A 16 -8.76 8.99 4.15
C LEU A 16 -8.15 10.39 4.16
N LEU A 17 -6.91 10.48 3.68
CA LEU A 17 -6.16 11.73 3.57
C LEU A 17 -6.45 12.42 2.24
N THR A 18 -6.37 13.75 2.21
CA THR A 18 -6.41 14.49 0.94
C THR A 18 -5.08 14.33 0.19
N PRO A 19 -5.05 14.55 -1.14
CA PRO A 19 -3.79 14.56 -1.88
C PRO A 19 -2.75 15.53 -1.30
N GLN A 20 -3.19 16.72 -0.86
CA GLN A 20 -2.31 17.69 -0.22
C GLN A 20 -1.71 17.15 1.08
N ASP A 21 -2.52 16.52 1.94
CA ASP A 21 -2.01 15.91 3.18
C ASP A 21 -0.99 14.80 2.87
N ILE A 22 -1.20 14.04 1.79
CA ILE A 22 -0.29 12.97 1.37
C ILE A 22 1.05 13.54 0.92
N ASP A 23 1.04 14.62 0.13
CA ASP A 23 2.25 15.29 -0.34
C ASP A 23 3.04 15.92 0.81
N ASP A 24 2.35 16.56 1.75
CA ASP A 24 2.97 17.12 2.96
C ASP A 24 3.62 16.03 3.82
N ASN A 25 2.94 14.89 3.97
CA ASN A 25 3.48 13.72 4.67
C ASN A 25 4.69 13.14 3.93
N LEU A 26 4.66 13.07 2.60
CA LEU A 26 5.77 12.58 1.79
C LEU A 26 7.02 13.46 1.98
N ALA A 27 6.85 14.78 1.94
CA ALA A 27 7.93 15.74 2.20
C ALA A 27 8.49 15.59 3.63
N GLY A 28 7.61 15.39 4.61
CA GLY A 28 7.98 15.14 6.01
C GLY A 28 8.79 13.85 6.17
N ILE A 29 8.35 12.75 5.55
CA ILE A 29 9.05 11.46 5.54
C ILE A 29 10.45 11.63 4.95
N ARG A 30 10.56 12.29 3.77
CA ARG A 30 11.85 12.55 3.12
C ARG A 30 12.80 13.25 4.07
N ARG A 31 12.36 14.36 4.68
CA ARG A 31 13.15 15.16 5.61
C ARG A 31 13.65 14.34 6.79
N ASN A 32 12.82 13.46 7.34
CA ASN A 32 13.20 12.60 8.46
C ASN A 32 14.25 11.55 8.09
N PHE A 33 14.29 11.10 6.83
CA PHE A 33 15.29 10.14 6.35
C PHE A 33 16.58 10.79 5.84
N MET A 34 16.60 12.08 5.50
CA MET A 34 17.80 12.78 5.01
C MET A 34 19.05 12.65 5.90
N PRO A 35 18.96 12.60 7.24
CA PRO A 35 20.14 12.37 8.09
C PRO A 35 20.74 10.97 7.96
N TYR A 36 19.96 9.99 7.49
CA TYR A 36 20.34 8.58 7.43
C TYR A 36 20.62 8.08 6.01
N LEU A 37 19.98 8.71 5.02
CA LEU A 37 20.04 8.30 3.62
C LEU A 37 20.49 9.47 2.76
N LYS A 38 21.46 9.20 1.87
CA LYS A 38 21.85 10.14 0.82
C LYS A 38 20.93 9.94 -0.38
N PHE A 39 20.11 10.94 -0.67
CA PHE A 39 19.27 10.96 -1.88
C PHE A 39 20.02 11.63 -3.04
N GLY A 40 19.88 11.11 -4.26
CA GLY A 40 20.60 11.62 -5.42
C GLY A 40 20.48 10.70 -6.63
N SER A 41 21.34 10.93 -7.63
CA SER A 41 21.43 10.14 -8.87
C SER A 41 22.65 9.21 -8.89
N GLY A 42 23.39 9.09 -7.79
CA GLY A 42 24.45 8.10 -7.66
C GLY A 42 23.88 6.69 -7.65
N SER A 43 24.67 5.71 -8.10
CA SER A 43 24.25 4.30 -8.22
C SER A 43 23.87 3.63 -6.89
N SER A 44 24.29 4.20 -5.76
CA SER A 44 23.97 3.74 -4.40
C SER A 44 23.16 4.76 -3.60
N ASP A 45 22.75 5.86 -4.22
CA ASP A 45 21.94 6.87 -3.54
C ASP A 45 20.51 6.33 -3.36
N ALA A 46 19.86 6.70 -2.26
CA ALA A 46 18.50 6.29 -1.97
C ALA A 46 17.52 6.94 -2.96
N VAL A 47 16.52 6.16 -3.38
CA VAL A 47 15.42 6.61 -4.22
C VAL A 47 14.15 6.68 -3.40
N MET A 48 13.43 7.78 -3.52
CA MET A 48 12.10 7.93 -2.94
C MET A 48 11.08 7.81 -4.06
N VAL A 49 10.39 6.68 -4.10
CA VAL A 49 9.39 6.34 -5.11
C VAL A 49 7.98 6.54 -4.54
N ASN A 50 7.03 6.92 -5.39
CA ASN A 50 5.64 7.06 -5.01
C ASN A 50 4.79 6.06 -5.80
N ASN A 51 4.14 5.13 -5.10
CA ASN A 51 3.32 4.13 -5.78
C ASN A 51 2.07 4.70 -6.46
N ALA A 52 1.73 5.97 -6.21
CA ALA A 52 0.73 6.68 -7.00
C ALA A 52 1.10 6.68 -8.50
N ASP A 53 2.40 6.69 -8.82
CA ASP A 53 2.91 6.77 -10.19
C ASP A 53 2.41 5.63 -11.09
N TRP A 54 2.22 4.43 -10.54
CA TRP A 54 1.66 3.28 -11.28
C TRP A 54 0.23 2.93 -10.88
N LEU A 55 -0.17 3.17 -9.62
CA LEU A 55 -1.51 2.80 -9.15
C LEU A 55 -2.60 3.74 -9.68
N MET A 56 -2.31 5.01 -9.93
CA MET A 56 -3.33 5.98 -10.38
C MET A 56 -3.70 5.80 -11.86
N GLU A 57 -2.81 5.19 -12.66
CA GLU A 57 -3.05 4.93 -14.08
C GLU A 57 -3.61 3.52 -14.33
N ILE A 58 -3.82 2.74 -13.27
CA ILE A 58 -4.13 1.32 -13.39
C ILE A 58 -5.56 1.11 -13.90
N ASN A 59 -5.70 0.32 -14.96
CA ASN A 59 -7.03 -0.12 -15.40
C ASN A 59 -7.49 -1.28 -14.51
N TYR A 60 -8.59 -1.07 -13.77
CA TYR A 60 -9.10 -2.04 -12.80
C TYR A 60 -9.38 -3.42 -13.41
N VAL A 61 -9.96 -3.50 -14.61
CA VAL A 61 -10.29 -4.77 -15.25
C VAL A 61 -9.03 -5.52 -15.67
N ASN A 62 -8.06 -4.82 -16.27
CA ASN A 62 -6.78 -5.42 -16.63
C ASN A 62 -6.01 -5.89 -15.39
N PHE A 63 -5.98 -5.06 -14.34
CA PHE A 63 -5.37 -5.42 -13.07
C PHE A 63 -5.95 -6.70 -12.47
N LEU A 64 -7.29 -6.84 -12.44
CA LEU A 64 -7.91 -8.07 -11.94
C LEU A 64 -7.54 -9.30 -12.79
N ARG A 65 -7.44 -9.15 -14.11
CA ARG A 65 -7.07 -10.24 -15.02
C ARG A 65 -5.62 -10.68 -14.84
N ASP A 66 -4.72 -9.71 -14.73
CA ASP A 66 -3.28 -9.99 -14.73
C ASP A 66 -2.76 -10.29 -13.32
N VAL A 67 -3.23 -9.56 -12.32
CA VAL A 67 -2.77 -9.66 -10.94
C VAL A 67 -3.76 -10.44 -10.07
N GLY A 68 -5.05 -10.11 -10.16
CA GLY A 68 -6.10 -10.70 -9.31
C GLY A 68 -6.18 -12.23 -9.37
N ARG A 69 -5.89 -12.82 -10.53
CA ARG A 69 -5.84 -14.29 -10.73
C ARG A 69 -4.82 -15.03 -9.85
N HIS A 70 -3.84 -14.32 -9.29
CA HIS A 70 -2.80 -14.91 -8.44
C HIS A 70 -3.21 -14.95 -6.96
N PHE A 71 -4.34 -14.35 -6.59
CA PHE A 71 -4.81 -14.25 -5.21
C PHE A 71 -5.99 -15.18 -4.96
N SER A 72 -5.91 -15.94 -3.88
CA SER A 72 -7.03 -16.74 -3.37
C SER A 72 -7.66 -16.02 -2.18
N VAL A 73 -8.95 -15.71 -2.27
CA VAL A 73 -9.71 -15.07 -1.19
C VAL A 73 -9.61 -15.89 0.11
N ASN A 74 -9.74 -17.21 0.03
CA ASN A 74 -9.62 -18.09 1.21
C ASN A 74 -8.25 -17.97 1.88
N ARG A 75 -7.18 -17.86 1.08
CA ARG A 75 -5.82 -17.67 1.62
C ARG A 75 -5.67 -16.29 2.26
N MET A 76 -6.23 -15.25 1.64
CA MET A 76 -6.18 -13.89 2.20
C MET A 76 -6.91 -13.79 3.53
N LEU A 77 -8.07 -14.44 3.66
CA LEU A 77 -8.83 -14.49 4.92
C LEU A 77 -8.11 -15.26 6.04
N ALA A 78 -7.24 -16.20 5.67
CA ALA A 78 -6.48 -16.99 6.64
C ALA A 78 -5.29 -16.25 7.26
N PHE A 79 -4.91 -15.07 6.76
CA PHE A 79 -3.84 -14.28 7.38
C PHE A 79 -4.27 -13.77 8.76
N ASP A 80 -3.39 -13.89 9.75
CA ASP A 80 -3.70 -13.56 11.14
C ASP A 80 -4.24 -12.13 11.33
N SER A 81 -3.73 -11.16 10.55
CA SER A 81 -4.19 -9.76 10.59
C SER A 81 -5.64 -9.58 10.15
N VAL A 82 -6.10 -10.40 9.20
CA VAL A 82 -7.49 -10.40 8.69
C VAL A 82 -8.37 -11.25 9.59
N LYS A 83 -7.91 -12.45 9.93
CA LYS A 83 -8.61 -13.40 10.78
C LYS A 83 -8.98 -12.78 12.14
N LEU A 84 -8.03 -12.12 12.79
CA LEU A 84 -8.26 -11.50 14.10
C LEU A 84 -9.34 -10.41 14.05
N ARG A 85 -9.44 -9.65 12.95
CA ARG A 85 -10.50 -8.64 12.78
C ARG A 85 -11.87 -9.29 12.60
N LEU A 86 -11.93 -10.36 11.80
CA LEU A 86 -13.16 -11.12 11.60
C LEU A 86 -13.63 -11.80 12.89
N ASP A 87 -12.72 -12.41 13.65
CA ASP A 87 -13.00 -13.07 14.94
C ASP A 87 -13.53 -12.07 15.99
N ARG A 88 -13.12 -10.79 15.90
CA ARG A 88 -13.60 -9.68 16.76
C ARG A 88 -14.88 -9.02 16.24
N GLU A 89 -15.50 -9.55 15.19
CA GLU A 89 -16.65 -8.96 14.47
C GLU A 89 -16.39 -7.51 13.98
N GLN A 90 -15.12 -7.14 13.83
CA GLN A 90 -14.75 -5.86 13.25
C GLN A 90 -14.91 -5.93 11.74
N SER A 91 -15.69 -5.02 11.16
CA SER A 91 -15.86 -4.95 9.72
C SER A 91 -14.52 -4.71 9.03
N LEU A 92 -14.18 -5.55 8.04
CA LEU A 92 -13.09 -5.30 7.11
C LEU A 92 -13.69 -4.78 5.81
N SER A 93 -13.34 -3.55 5.43
CA SER A 93 -13.84 -2.97 4.19
C SER A 93 -13.18 -3.63 2.96
N PHE A 94 -13.86 -3.57 1.82
CA PHE A 94 -13.29 -4.03 0.55
C PHE A 94 -11.98 -3.29 0.21
N LEU A 95 -11.90 -2.00 0.57
CA LEU A 95 -10.71 -1.16 0.39
C LEU A 95 -9.51 -1.74 1.16
N GLU A 96 -9.70 -2.04 2.45
CA GLU A 96 -8.67 -2.63 3.31
C GLU A 96 -8.28 -4.04 2.85
N PHE A 97 -9.24 -4.83 2.36
CA PHE A 97 -8.95 -6.16 1.81
C PHE A 97 -8.06 -6.09 0.56
N ASN A 98 -8.28 -5.10 -0.31
CA ASN A 98 -7.48 -4.91 -1.52
C ASN A 98 -6.07 -4.34 -1.24
N TYR A 99 -5.83 -3.78 -0.04
CA TYR A 99 -4.53 -3.25 0.35
C TYR A 99 -3.40 -4.28 0.15
N MET A 100 -3.63 -5.54 0.54
CA MET A 100 -2.63 -6.61 0.41
C MET A 100 -2.23 -6.88 -1.04
N ILE A 101 -3.19 -6.79 -1.96
CA ILE A 101 -2.97 -7.04 -3.38
C ILE A 101 -2.13 -5.90 -3.97
N LEU A 102 -2.45 -4.66 -3.61
CA LEU A 102 -1.75 -3.47 -4.10
C LEU A 102 -0.32 -3.39 -3.56
N GLN A 103 -0.11 -3.74 -2.29
CA GLN A 103 1.24 -3.83 -1.74
C GLN A 103 2.07 -4.94 -2.41
N ALA A 104 1.45 -6.09 -2.72
CA ALA A 104 2.12 -7.13 -3.49
C ALA A 104 2.45 -6.66 -4.91
N TYR A 105 1.57 -5.87 -5.53
CA TYR A 105 1.81 -5.29 -6.85
C TYR A 105 2.93 -4.24 -6.84
N ASP A 106 3.01 -3.40 -5.80
CA ASP A 106 4.12 -2.45 -5.62
C ASP A 106 5.47 -3.18 -5.68
N PHE A 107 5.58 -4.37 -5.07
CA PHE A 107 6.83 -5.14 -5.13
C PHE A 107 7.18 -5.65 -6.53
N VAL A 108 6.18 -5.95 -7.35
CA VAL A 108 6.37 -6.32 -8.75
C VAL A 108 6.85 -5.11 -9.57
N GLU A 109 6.27 -3.94 -9.37
CA GLU A 109 6.68 -2.71 -10.07
C GLU A 109 8.10 -2.27 -9.67
N LEU A 110 8.48 -2.41 -8.41
CA LEU A 110 9.82 -2.07 -7.95
C LEU A 110 10.91 -3.04 -8.45
N TYR A 111 10.54 -4.25 -8.86
CA TYR A 111 11.46 -5.23 -9.41
C TYR A 111 11.73 -5.00 -10.91
N LYS A 112 10.78 -4.38 -11.62
CA LYS A 112 10.89 -4.07 -13.05
C LYS A 112 11.94 -2.99 -13.30
#